data_AF-A0A9E2JN31-F1
#
_entry.id   AF-A0A9E2JN31-F1
#
_cell.length_a   1.000
_cell.length_b   1.000
_cell.length_c   1.000
_cell.angle_alpha   90.00
_cell.angle_beta   90.00
_cell.angle_gamma   90.00
#
_symmetry.space_group_name_H-M   'P 1'
#
loop_
_entity.id
_entity.type
_entity.pdbx_description
1 polymer ?
#
loop_
_entity_poly.entity_id
_entity_poly.type
_entity_poly.pdbx_seq_one_letter_code
_entity_poly.pdbx_strand_id
1 'polypeptide(L)'
;MKPLLTAAILVTMAGAALAQDLFVPTIHARQMDGSYKSYPIKGAEDGMDRDACDRQARSWIQKNRAAIQAADNSMSAPGSGNAIQVICEGKG
;
A
#
# COMPACT_ATOMS: atom_id res chain seq x y z
N MET A 1 -60.79 10.19 21.75
CA MET A 1 -60.80 9.24 20.63
C MET A 1 -59.40 9.19 20.02
N LYS A 2 -58.91 7.98 19.74
CA LYS A 2 -57.50 7.56 19.58
C LYS A 2 -56.72 8.28 18.46
N PRO A 3 -55.40 8.53 18.63
CA PRO A 3 -54.52 8.87 17.51
C PRO A 3 -54.21 7.62 16.67
N LEU A 4 -54.40 7.71 15.36
CA LEU A 4 -54.00 6.71 14.38
C LEU A 4 -52.49 6.80 14.18
N LEU A 5 -51.77 5.81 14.73
CA LEU A 5 -50.35 5.58 14.52
C LEU A 5 -50.07 5.27 13.05
N THR A 6 -49.41 6.21 12.37
CA THR A 6 -48.80 5.96 11.06
C THR A 6 -47.34 5.57 11.32
N ALA A 7 -47.04 4.28 11.22
CA ALA A 7 -45.66 3.78 11.28
C ALA A 7 -45.26 3.30 9.89
N ALA A 8 -44.69 4.20 9.09
CA ALA A 8 -43.96 3.84 7.89
C ALA A 8 -42.64 3.21 8.33
N ILE A 9 -42.53 1.88 8.18
CA ILE A 9 -41.29 1.16 8.45
C ILE A 9 -40.31 1.49 7.31
N LEU A 10 -39.37 2.42 7.58
CA LEU A 10 -38.20 2.61 6.74
C LEU A 10 -37.31 1.36 6.88
N VAL A 11 -37.28 0.54 5.83
CA VAL A 11 -36.24 -0.48 5.64
C VAL A 11 -34.95 0.29 5.31
N THR A 12 -34.18 0.64 6.34
CA THR A 12 -32.79 1.08 6.18
C THR A 12 -32.00 -0.10 5.64
N MET A 13 -31.80 -0.12 4.32
CA MET A 13 -30.73 -0.91 3.72
C MET A 13 -29.41 -0.32 4.23
N ALA A 14 -28.95 -0.82 5.37
CA ALA A 14 -27.56 -0.71 5.78
C ALA A 14 -26.74 -1.52 4.77
N GLY A 15 -26.47 -0.92 3.61
CA GLY A 15 -25.48 -1.42 2.69
C GLY A 15 -24.16 -1.45 3.45
N ALA A 16 -23.63 -2.64 3.68
CA ALA A 16 -22.26 -2.82 4.07
C ALA A 16 -21.41 -2.16 2.98
N ALA A 17 -20.95 -0.93 3.23
CA ALA A 17 -19.87 -0.35 2.45
C ALA A 17 -18.69 -1.29 2.68
N LEU A 18 -18.41 -2.14 1.69
CA LEU A 18 -17.17 -2.89 1.66
C LEU A 18 -16.06 -1.84 1.70
N ALA A 19 -15.41 -1.67 2.84
CA ALA A 19 -14.18 -0.90 2.91
C ALA A 19 -13.24 -1.53 1.88
N GLN A 20 -13.02 -0.82 0.78
CA GLN A 20 -12.09 -1.29 -0.24
C GLN A 20 -10.72 -1.28 0.41
N ASP A 21 -10.08 -2.44 0.48
CA ASP A 21 -8.71 -2.55 0.96
C ASP A 21 -7.82 -1.72 0.02
N LEU A 22 -7.41 -0.54 0.48
CA LEU A 22 -6.49 0.32 -0.24
C LEU A 22 -5.07 -0.08 0.08
N PHE A 23 -4.16 0.10 -0.87
CA PHE A 23 -2.76 -0.22 -0.74
C PHE A 23 -1.88 0.97 -1.08
N VAL A 24 -0.78 1.12 -0.37
CA VAL A 24 0.25 2.14 -0.64
C VAL A 24 1.51 1.43 -1.11
N PRO A 25 2.05 1.79 -2.30
CA PRO A 25 3.33 1.26 -2.75
C PRO A 25 4.46 1.87 -1.92
N THR A 26 5.13 1.05 -1.12
CA THR A 26 6.14 1.45 -0.13
C THR A 26 7.52 0.88 -0.50
N ILE A 27 8.54 1.73 -0.47
CA ILE A 27 9.95 1.37 -0.62
C ILE A 27 10.48 0.94 0.75
N HIS A 28 10.96 -0.30 0.86
CA HIS A 28 11.70 -0.80 1.99
C HIS A 28 13.19 -0.78 1.66
N ALA A 29 13.92 0.16 2.25
CA ALA A 29 15.37 0.27 2.10
C ALA A 29 16.07 -0.38 3.29
N ARG A 30 16.89 -1.40 3.01
CA ARG A 30 17.68 -2.10 4.02
C ARG A 30 18.84 -1.23 4.48
N GLN A 31 19.10 -1.23 5.78
CA GLN A 31 20.19 -0.52 6.43
C GLN A 31 21.39 -1.45 6.65
N MET A 32 22.55 -0.88 6.99
CA MET A 32 23.80 -1.63 7.25
C MET A 32 23.67 -2.60 8.44
N ASP A 33 22.80 -2.31 9.40
CA ASP A 33 22.50 -3.17 10.55
C ASP A 33 21.50 -4.30 10.22
N GLY A 34 21.02 -4.39 8.98
CA GLY A 34 20.06 -5.37 8.52
C GLY A 34 18.59 -5.01 8.72
N SER A 35 18.29 -3.91 9.40
CA SER A 35 16.92 -3.39 9.54
C SER A 35 16.42 -2.78 8.21
N TYR A 36 15.12 -2.49 8.13
CA TYR A 36 14.52 -1.81 6.98
C TYR A 36 13.89 -0.49 7.41
N LYS A 37 14.04 0.53 6.56
CA LYS A 37 13.25 1.76 6.61
C LYS A 37 12.26 1.79 5.46
N SER A 38 11.02 2.09 5.80
CA SER A 38 9.90 2.16 4.86
C SER A 38 9.62 3.61 4.45
N TYR A 39 9.39 3.82 3.15
CA TYR A 39 9.07 5.12 2.56
C TYR A 39 7.96 4.97 1.52
N PRO A 40 6.77 5.55 1.71
CA PRO A 40 5.73 5.52 0.68
C PRO A 40 6.23 6.24 -0.59
N ILE A 41 5.89 5.68 -1.75
CA ILE A 41 6.15 6.36 -3.02
C ILE A 41 5.26 7.59 -3.10
N LYS A 42 5.88 8.75 -3.37
CA LYS A 42 5.18 10.04 -3.45
C LYS A 42 4.04 10.02 -4.46
N GLY A 43 2.92 10.65 -4.11
CA GLY A 43 1.71 10.73 -4.92
C GLY A 43 0.84 9.47 -4.87
N ALA A 44 1.07 8.58 -3.91
CA ALA A 44 0.33 7.34 -3.69
C ALA A 44 -0.12 7.16 -2.23
N GLU A 45 0.05 8.18 -1.40
CA GLU A 45 -0.22 8.16 0.04
C GLU A 45 -1.72 8.00 0.35
N ASP A 46 -2.58 8.42 -0.58
CA ASP A 46 -4.03 8.26 -0.47
C ASP A 46 -4.48 6.80 -0.61
N GLY A 47 -3.59 5.90 -1.03
CA GLY A 47 -3.90 4.51 -1.25
C GLY A 47 -4.60 4.29 -2.59
N MET A 48 -4.48 3.08 -3.11
CA MET A 48 -5.08 2.69 -4.39
C MET A 48 -5.41 1.19 -4.37
N ASP A 49 -6.22 0.75 -5.31
CA ASP A 49 -6.50 -0.68 -5.47
C ASP A 49 -5.23 -1.47 -5.69
N ARG A 50 -5.25 -2.75 -5.28
CA ARG A 50 -4.07 -3.63 -5.32
C ARG A 50 -3.37 -3.64 -6.68
N ASP A 51 -4.14 -3.76 -7.76
CA ASP A 51 -3.58 -3.80 -9.12
C ASP A 51 -2.91 -2.48 -9.53
N ALA A 52 -3.47 -1.34 -9.10
CA ALA A 52 -2.87 -0.03 -9.35
C ALA A 52 -1.57 0.11 -8.55
N CYS A 53 -1.57 -0.35 -7.30
CA CYS A 53 -0.39 -0.36 -6.46
C CYS A 53 0.74 -1.20 -7.08
N ASP A 54 0.43 -2.43 -7.53
CA ASP A 54 1.41 -3.31 -8.15
C ASP A 54 1.97 -2.72 -9.45
N ARG A 55 1.13 -2.06 -10.27
CA ARG A 55 1.60 -1.34 -11.47
C ARG A 55 2.53 -0.19 -11.12
N GLN A 56 2.19 0.61 -10.11
CA GLN A 56 3.00 1.75 -9.68
C GLN A 56 4.34 1.30 -9.07
N ALA A 57 4.32 0.27 -8.22
CA ALA A 57 5.52 -0.34 -7.67
C ALA A 57 6.47 -0.84 -8.77
N ARG A 58 5.95 -1.60 -9.75
CA ARG A 58 6.73 -2.07 -10.91
C ARG A 58 7.29 -0.91 -11.74
N SER A 59 6.48 0.10 -12.04
CA SER A 59 6.91 1.28 -12.80
C SER A 59 8.04 2.02 -12.07
N TRP A 60 7.93 2.17 -10.75
CA TRP A 60 8.95 2.81 -9.94
C TRP A 60 10.26 2.00 -9.94
N ILE A 61 10.19 0.68 -9.75
CA ILE A 61 11.37 -0.21 -9.81
C ILE A 61 12.08 -0.06 -11.16
N GLN A 62 11.32 -0.10 -12.27
CA GLN A 62 11.90 0.02 -13.61
C GLN A 62 12.60 1.37 -13.81
N LYS A 63 11.99 2.47 -13.38
CA LYS A 63 12.57 3.82 -13.46
C LYS A 63 13.84 3.97 -12.62
N ASN A 64 13.96 3.25 -11.51
CA ASN A 64 15.05 3.37 -10.55
C ASN A 64 16.03 2.20 -10.58
N ARG A 65 15.97 1.32 -11.59
CA ARG A 65 16.74 0.08 -11.67
C ARG A 65 18.24 0.26 -11.43
N ALA A 66 18.84 1.28 -12.02
CA ALA A 66 20.28 1.55 -11.87
C ALA A 66 20.65 1.93 -10.42
N ALA A 67 19.81 2.72 -9.75
CA ALA A 67 20.02 3.11 -8.36
C ALA A 67 19.84 1.92 -7.41
N ILE A 68 18.84 1.07 -7.66
CA ILE A 68 18.63 -0.18 -6.91
C ILE A 68 19.87 -1.08 -7.04
N GLN A 69 20.36 -1.29 -8.26
CA GLN A 69 21.54 -2.12 -8.50
C GLN A 69 22.80 -1.55 -7.85
N ALA A 70 22.96 -0.22 -7.84
CA ALA A 70 24.06 0.42 -7.12
C ALA A 70 23.94 0.22 -5.59
N ALA A 71 22.73 0.30 -5.04
CA ALA A 71 22.48 0.03 -3.62
C ALA A 71 22.77 -1.43 -3.26
N ASP A 72 22.31 -2.38 -4.08
CA ASP A 72 22.60 -3.82 -3.93
C ASP A 72 24.11 -4.10 -3.96
N ASN A 73 24.84 -3.48 -4.90
CA ASN A 73 26.30 -3.63 -4.99
C ASN A 73 27.05 -3.02 -3.79
N SER A 74 26.51 -1.96 -3.19
CA SER A 74 27.13 -1.28 -2.04
C SER A 74 26.92 -2.06 -0.73
N MET A 75 25.83 -2.83 -0.67
CA MET A 75 25.48 -3.70 0.45
C MET A 75 26.35 -4.96 0.39
N SER A 76 27.54 -4.84 0.97
CA SER A 76 28.64 -5.80 0.87
C SER A 76 28.36 -7.14 1.59
N ALA A 77 27.51 -8.00 1.02
CA ALA A 77 27.51 -9.43 1.28
C ALA A 77 26.66 -10.20 0.24
N PRO A 78 27.26 -11.07 -0.59
CA PRO A 78 26.54 -12.08 -1.35
C PRO A 78 25.69 -12.95 -0.40
N GLY A 79 24.39 -13.10 -0.69
CA GLY A 79 23.46 -13.87 0.15
C GLY A 79 22.72 -13.04 1.22
N SER A 80 23.04 -11.75 1.34
CA SER A 80 22.23 -10.83 2.14
C SER A 80 21.16 -10.22 1.23
N GLY A 81 19.87 -10.31 1.61
CA GLY A 81 18.75 -9.99 0.73
C GLY A 81 18.75 -8.57 0.13
N ASN A 82 17.86 -8.34 -0.83
CA ASN A 82 17.77 -7.11 -1.64
C ASN A 82 17.87 -5.83 -0.80
N ALA A 83 18.71 -4.88 -1.22
CA ALA A 83 18.87 -3.59 -0.56
C ALA A 83 17.60 -2.75 -0.63
N ILE A 84 16.86 -2.86 -1.74
CA ILE A 84 15.59 -2.19 -1.93
C ILE A 84 14.52 -3.22 -2.27
N GLN A 85 13.39 -3.16 -1.59
CA GLN A 85 12.16 -3.86 -1.96
C GLN A 85 11.05 -2.82 -2.13
N VAL A 86 10.11 -3.05 -3.03
CA VAL A 86 8.91 -2.21 -3.14
C VAL A 86 7.70 -3.11 -2.98
N ILE A 87 6.90 -2.86 -1.95
CA ILE A 87 5.80 -3.72 -1.53
C ILE A 87 4.53 -2.87 -1.44
N CYS A 88 3.39 -3.47 -1.78
CA CYS A 88 2.08 -2.86 -1.57
C CYS A 88 1.59 -3.16 -0.15
N GLU A 89 1.76 -2.19 0.74
CA GLU A 89 1.29 -2.28 2.13
C GLU A 89 -0.19 -1.90 2.21
N GLY A 90 -0.95 -2.60 3.05
CA GLY A 90 -2.35 -2.25 3.29
C GLY A 90 -2.47 -0.90 4.01
N LYS A 91 -3.37 -0.06 3.53
CA LYS A 91 -3.76 1.20 4.16
C LYS A 91 -4.88 0.90 5.16
N GLY A 92 -4.48 0.78 6.43
CA GLY A 92 -5.41 0.63 7.57
C GLY A 92 -6.14 1.92 7.91
#